data_AF-A0A919M2Y8-F1
#
_entry.id   AF-A0A919M2Y8-F1
#
_cell.length_a   1.000
_cell.length_b   1.000
_cell.length_c   1.000
_cell.angle_alpha   90.00
_cell.angle_beta   90.00
_cell.angle_gamma   90.00
#
_symmetry.space_group_name_H-M   'P 1'
#
loop_
_entity.id
_entity.type
_entity.pdbx_description
1 polymer ?
#
loop_
_entity_poly.entity_id
_entity_poly.type
_entity_poly.pdbx_seq_one_letter_code
_entity_poly.pdbx_strand_id
1 'polypeptide(L)'
;MHVVFVRGPTGTTVATVHRADGVSLLLPGNDRKFRVPHDLAHFATEREFEISGGVFGAIAAGGVFDTMRVVAGKPRHDAAARSKRILDTHRPTLTMAELLAGVVHRAVEDEAADRLPVLLRNAWNSLGTDPFPWTDEHIGRAGRTLTELAAEWEAQGTVKVTWPDHLVARIPAARGIRRGRRGRT
;
A
#
# COMPACT_ATOMS: atom_id res chain seq x y z
N MET A 1 -9.89 -1.92 7.45
CA MET A 1 -10.13 -0.97 6.31
C MET A 1 -10.56 -1.78 5.09
N HIS A 2 -11.44 -1.29 4.20
CA HIS A 2 -11.77 -2.01 2.96
C HIS A 2 -11.51 -1.18 1.70
N VAL A 3 -11.18 -1.86 0.61
CA VAL A 3 -10.82 -1.26 -0.68
C VAL A 3 -11.65 -1.91 -1.78
N VAL A 4 -12.23 -1.08 -2.63
CA VAL A 4 -13.01 -1.50 -3.79
C VAL A 4 -12.31 -0.99 -5.03
N PHE A 5 -11.76 -1.91 -5.83
CA PHE A 5 -11.21 -1.61 -7.15
C PHE A 5 -12.33 -1.77 -8.17
N VAL A 6 -12.47 -0.80 -9.08
CA VAL A 6 -13.47 -0.83 -10.16
C VAL A 6 -12.82 -0.38 -11.46
N ARG A 7 -13.18 -1.03 -12.56
CA ARG A 7 -12.76 -0.63 -13.90
C ARG A 7 -13.47 0.67 -14.27
N GLY A 8 -12.69 1.73 -14.40
CA GLY A 8 -13.17 3.04 -14.79
C GLY A 8 -13.63 3.07 -16.26
N PRO A 9 -14.43 4.07 -16.63
CA PRO A 9 -15.04 4.17 -17.96
C PRO A 9 -14.02 4.33 -19.10
N THR A 10 -12.80 4.74 -18.79
CA THR A 10 -11.70 4.91 -19.77
C THR A 10 -10.70 3.75 -19.74
N GLY A 11 -11.06 2.63 -19.12
CA GLY A 11 -10.21 1.45 -18.95
C GLY A 11 -9.17 1.57 -17.81
N THR A 12 -9.11 2.71 -17.12
CA THR A 12 -8.27 2.90 -15.92
C THR A 12 -8.87 2.24 -14.71
N THR A 13 -8.07 1.68 -13.81
CA THR A 13 -8.58 1.27 -12.49
C THR A 13 -8.83 2.49 -11.60
N VAL A 14 -9.88 2.41 -10.78
CA VAL A 14 -10.13 3.36 -9.70
C VAL A 14 -10.36 2.55 -8.42
N ALA A 15 -9.59 2.84 -7.37
CA ALA A 15 -9.76 2.24 -6.06
C ALA A 15 -10.48 3.23 -5.13
N THR A 16 -11.55 2.77 -4.48
CA THR A 16 -12.18 3.50 -3.37
C THR A 16 -11.77 2.85 -2.06
N VAL A 17 -11.10 3.62 -1.21
CA VAL A 17 -10.63 3.17 0.11
C VAL A 17 -11.55 3.71 1.19
N HIS A 18 -12.14 2.82 1.96
CA HIS A 18 -13.00 3.15 3.09
C HIS A 18 -12.24 2.88 4.41
N ARG A 19 -11.78 3.96 5.03
CA ARG A 19 -10.95 3.92 6.23
C ARG A 19 -11.80 3.74 7.48
N ALA A 20 -11.19 3.16 8.52
CA ALA A 20 -11.85 2.91 9.80
C ALA A 20 -12.26 4.20 10.53
N ASP A 21 -11.65 5.36 10.20
CA ASP A 21 -12.01 6.66 10.77
C ASP A 21 -13.18 7.36 10.04
N GLY A 22 -13.87 6.64 9.15
CA GLY A 22 -15.05 7.14 8.42
C GLY A 22 -14.72 7.98 7.18
N VAL A 23 -13.44 8.19 6.85
CA VAL A 23 -13.04 8.88 5.62
C VAL A 23 -13.03 7.89 4.45
N SER A 24 -13.64 8.27 3.33
CA SER A 24 -13.51 7.54 2.06
C SER A 24 -12.63 8.32 1.08
N LEU A 25 -11.68 7.64 0.46
CA LEU A 25 -10.73 8.20 -0.49
C LEU A 25 -10.88 7.54 -1.85
N LEU A 26 -10.68 8.32 -2.91
CA LEU A 26 -10.50 7.81 -4.26
C LEU A 26 -9.00 7.80 -4.57
N LEU A 27 -8.49 6.66 -5.01
CA LEU A 27 -7.14 6.44 -5.52
C LEU A 27 -7.26 6.10 -7.02
N PRO A 28 -6.90 7.03 -7.91
CA PRO A 28 -6.88 6.74 -9.34
C PRO A 28 -5.68 5.85 -9.67
N GLY A 29 -5.91 4.75 -10.39
CA GLY A 29 -4.86 3.89 -10.90
C GLY A 29 -4.18 4.55 -12.11
N ASN A 30 -2.85 4.41 -12.18
CA ASN A 30 -2.04 5.04 -13.23
C ASN A 30 -1.68 4.11 -14.40
N ASP A 31 -2.06 2.83 -14.32
CA ASP A 31 -1.58 1.80 -15.24
C ASP A 31 -2.67 1.28 -16.19
N ARG A 32 -2.64 1.81 -17.42
CA ARG A 32 -3.47 1.32 -18.53
C ARG A 32 -2.80 0.19 -19.33
N LYS A 33 -1.51 -0.06 -19.08
CA LYS A 33 -0.69 -0.96 -19.91
C LYS A 33 -0.68 -2.41 -19.42
N PHE A 34 -1.09 -2.64 -18.18
CA PHE A 34 -1.02 -3.92 -17.52
C PHE A 34 -2.43 -4.51 -17.35
N ARG A 35 -2.52 -5.84 -17.38
CA ARG A 35 -3.78 -6.57 -17.17
C ARG A 35 -4.25 -6.42 -15.73
N VAL A 36 -3.31 -6.54 -14.80
CA VAL A 36 -3.49 -6.44 -13.37
C VAL A 36 -3.25 -4.98 -12.92
N PRO A 37 -4.18 -4.38 -12.18
CA PRO A 37 -3.97 -3.07 -11.56
C PRO A 37 -2.75 -3.03 -10.64
N HIS A 38 -1.89 -2.02 -10.79
CA HIS A 38 -0.69 -1.83 -9.94
C HIS A 38 -1.03 -1.73 -8.44
N ASP A 39 -2.11 -1.03 -8.10
CA ASP A 39 -2.56 -0.93 -6.71
C ASP A 39 -3.03 -2.29 -6.14
N LEU A 40 -3.47 -3.25 -6.96
CA LEU A 40 -3.72 -4.63 -6.49
C LEU A 40 -2.42 -5.36 -6.18
N ALA A 41 -1.35 -5.10 -6.94
CA ALA A 41 -0.03 -5.64 -6.65
C ALA A 41 0.55 -5.09 -5.35
N HIS A 42 0.36 -3.80 -5.07
CA HIS A 42 0.65 -3.22 -3.75
C HIS A 42 -0.14 -3.93 -2.65
N PHE A 43 -1.45 -4.10 -2.84
CA PHE A 43 -2.30 -4.74 -1.83
C PHE A 43 -1.82 -6.15 -1.50
N ALA A 44 -1.62 -7.00 -2.53
CA ALA A 44 -1.17 -8.37 -2.35
C ALA A 44 0.22 -8.43 -1.70
N THR A 45 1.18 -7.67 -2.24
CA THR A 45 2.57 -7.72 -1.78
C THR A 45 2.71 -7.23 -0.36
N GLU A 46 2.17 -6.05 -0.05
CA GLU A 46 2.32 -5.45 1.28
C GLU A 46 1.60 -6.27 2.35
N ARG A 47 0.45 -6.86 2.03
CA ARG A 47 -0.30 -7.73 2.94
C ARG A 47 0.50 -8.99 3.28
N GLU A 48 0.95 -9.71 2.25
CA GLU A 48 1.63 -11.00 2.46
C GLU A 48 3.05 -10.83 3.01
N PHE A 49 3.67 -9.66 2.85
CA PHE A 49 4.97 -9.34 3.45
C PHE A 49 4.87 -8.59 4.79
N GLU A 50 3.66 -8.42 5.33
CA GLU A 50 3.41 -7.69 6.58
C GLU A 50 3.98 -6.26 6.60
N ILE A 51 4.02 -5.60 5.44
CA ILE A 51 4.58 -4.26 5.28
C ILE A 51 3.55 -3.22 5.71
N SER A 52 3.52 -2.91 7.01
CA SER A 52 2.63 -1.88 7.56
C SER A 52 2.97 -0.44 7.11
N GLY A 53 4.20 -0.17 6.67
CA GLY A 53 4.65 1.15 6.21
C GLY A 53 4.52 1.38 4.70
N GLY A 54 3.88 0.45 3.97
CA GLY A 54 3.61 0.57 2.54
C GLY A 54 2.43 1.49 2.22
N VAL A 55 1.95 1.47 0.98
CA VAL A 55 0.85 2.30 0.49
C VAL A 55 -0.42 2.08 1.32
N PHE A 56 -0.89 0.84 1.47
CA PHE A 56 -2.17 0.58 2.13
C PHE A 56 -2.08 0.74 3.64
N GLY A 57 -0.95 0.37 4.24
CA GLY A 57 -0.71 0.58 5.66
C GLY A 57 -0.60 2.08 6.01
N ALA A 58 0.02 2.89 5.15
CA ALA A 58 0.05 4.35 5.30
C ALA A 58 -1.36 4.95 5.15
N ILE A 59 -2.14 4.53 4.15
CA ILE A 59 -3.53 4.98 3.97
C ILE A 59 -4.39 4.62 5.18
N ALA A 60 -4.28 3.39 5.67
CA ALA A 60 -4.99 2.94 6.87
C ALA A 60 -4.66 3.85 8.07
N ALA A 61 -3.40 4.24 8.21
CA ALA A 61 -2.93 5.15 9.26
C ALA A 61 -3.36 6.61 9.07
N GLY A 62 -3.92 7.00 7.92
CA GLY A 62 -4.33 8.37 7.60
C GLY A 62 -3.37 9.15 6.69
N GLY A 63 -2.51 8.44 5.97
CA GLY A 63 -1.79 8.97 4.83
C GLY A 63 -2.76 9.23 3.68
N VAL A 64 -2.56 10.34 3.00
CA VAL A 64 -3.28 10.72 1.78
C VAL A 64 -2.20 11.18 0.80
N PHE A 65 -2.00 10.39 -0.26
CA PHE A 65 -1.08 10.70 -1.35
C PHE A 65 -1.63 11.80 -2.25
N ASP A 66 -0.76 12.52 -2.95
CA ASP A 66 -1.15 13.68 -3.78
C ASP A 66 -2.12 13.33 -4.92
N THR A 67 -2.12 12.08 -5.38
CA THR A 67 -3.04 11.57 -6.40
C THR A 67 -4.44 11.26 -5.85
N MET A 68 -4.59 11.20 -4.53
CA MET A 68 -5.84 10.81 -3.88
C MET A 68 -6.75 12.01 -3.64
N ARG A 69 -8.06 11.75 -3.60
CA ARG A 69 -9.05 12.74 -3.17
C ARG A 69 -9.99 12.18 -2.12
N VAL A 70 -10.37 13.00 -1.14
CA VAL A 70 -11.46 12.68 -0.21
C VAL A 70 -12.78 12.76 -0.96
N VAL A 71 -13.57 11.69 -0.91
CA VAL A 71 -14.88 11.62 -1.57
C VAL A 71 -16.04 11.53 -0.58
N ALA A 72 -15.79 11.14 0.66
CA ALA A 72 -16.78 11.17 1.73
C ALA A 72 -16.12 11.21 3.12
N GLY A 73 -16.92 11.58 4.13
CA GLY A 73 -16.47 11.72 5.52
C GLY A 73 -15.82 13.09 5.80
N LYS A 74 -15.65 13.39 7.08
CA LYS A 74 -15.02 14.65 7.54
C LYS A 74 -13.62 14.34 8.07
N PRO A 75 -12.54 14.74 7.36
CA PRO A 75 -11.19 14.60 7.88
C PRO A 75 -11.02 15.35 9.19
N ARG A 76 -10.07 14.89 10.00
CA ARG A 76 -9.64 15.61 11.21
C ARG A 76 -9.12 17.00 10.85
N HIS A 77 -9.22 17.94 11.79
CA HIS A 77 -8.65 19.28 11.63
C HIS A 77 -7.15 19.25 11.29
N ASP A 78 -6.40 18.31 11.86
CA ASP A 78 -4.96 18.17 11.65
C ASP A 78 -4.56 17.15 10.56
N ALA A 79 -5.51 16.70 9.72
CA ALA A 79 -5.32 15.60 8.79
C ALA A 79 -4.14 15.80 7.83
N ALA A 80 -3.98 16.99 7.24
CA ALA A 80 -2.89 17.27 6.29
C ALA A 80 -1.51 17.17 6.95
N ALA A 81 -1.33 17.83 8.11
CA ALA A 81 -0.08 17.78 8.86
C ALA A 81 0.21 16.35 9.34
N ARG A 82 -0.82 15.60 9.69
CA ARG A 82 -0.72 14.20 10.10
C ARG A 82 -0.35 13.28 8.95
N SER A 83 -0.98 13.40 7.79
CA SER A 83 -0.65 12.67 6.56
C SER A 83 0.82 12.88 6.21
N LYS A 84 1.27 14.14 6.14
CA LYS A 84 2.66 14.47 5.84
C LYS A 84 3.65 13.77 6.76
N ARG A 85 3.39 13.75 8.07
CA ARG A 85 4.26 13.05 9.03
C ARG A 85 4.34 11.54 8.77
N ILE A 86 3.22 10.89 8.46
CA ILE A 86 3.20 9.47 8.13
C ILE A 86 4.04 9.22 6.88
N LEU A 87 3.75 9.93 5.79
CA LEU A 87 4.40 9.72 4.50
C LEU A 87 5.90 10.02 4.57
N ASP A 88 6.31 11.07 5.28
CA ASP A 88 7.72 11.39 5.46
C ASP A 88 8.45 10.34 6.31
N THR A 89 7.81 9.83 7.37
CA THR A 89 8.44 8.84 8.26
C THR A 89 8.59 7.49 7.57
N HIS A 90 7.61 7.09 6.77
CA HIS A 90 7.58 5.80 6.07
C HIS A 90 8.14 5.88 4.65
N ARG A 91 8.73 7.00 4.23
CA ARG A 91 9.30 7.18 2.89
C ARG A 91 10.24 6.03 2.47
N PRO A 92 11.19 5.56 3.31
CA PRO A 92 12.03 4.42 2.95
C PRO A 92 11.22 3.13 2.70
N THR A 93 10.25 2.85 3.56
CA THR A 93 9.37 1.68 3.43
C THR A 93 8.46 1.77 2.20
N LEU A 94 7.99 2.97 1.86
CA LEU A 94 7.22 3.21 0.62
C LEU A 94 8.06 2.94 -0.63
N THR A 95 9.31 3.40 -0.66
CA THR A 95 10.24 3.10 -1.77
C THR A 95 10.51 1.61 -1.91
N MET A 96 10.71 0.92 -0.78
CA MET A 96 10.86 -0.53 -0.75
C MET A 96 9.59 -1.25 -1.23
N ALA A 97 8.41 -0.82 -0.78
CA ALA A 97 7.13 -1.39 -1.16
C ALA A 97 6.86 -1.25 -2.66
N GLU A 98 7.14 -0.08 -3.25
CA GLU A 98 7.06 0.14 -4.70
C GLU A 98 7.93 -0.84 -5.48
N LEU A 99 9.19 -1.02 -5.07
CA LEU A 99 10.10 -1.95 -5.74
C LEU A 99 9.58 -3.40 -5.67
N LEU A 100 9.20 -3.86 -4.48
CA LEU A 100 8.75 -5.23 -4.28
C LEU A 100 7.42 -5.49 -4.98
N ALA A 101 6.46 -4.57 -4.87
CA ALA A 101 5.17 -4.66 -5.55
C ALA A 101 5.35 -4.69 -7.07
N GLY A 102 6.26 -3.86 -7.63
CA GLY A 102 6.58 -3.86 -9.05
C GLY A 102 7.19 -5.20 -9.53
N VAL A 103 8.02 -5.86 -8.70
CA VAL A 103 8.54 -7.20 -9.02
C VAL A 103 7.44 -8.24 -9.01
N VAL A 104 6.58 -8.25 -7.98
CA VAL A 104 5.46 -9.19 -7.90
C VAL A 104 4.49 -8.98 -9.05
N HIS A 105 4.19 -7.71 -9.35
CA HIS A 105 3.33 -7.31 -10.46
C HIS A 105 3.84 -7.85 -11.78
N ARG A 106 5.10 -7.54 -12.13
CA ARG A 106 5.71 -7.98 -13.39
C ARG A 106 5.76 -9.50 -13.49
N ALA A 107 6.11 -10.21 -12.42
CA ALA A 107 6.14 -11.67 -12.46
C ALA A 107 4.75 -12.29 -12.71
N VAL A 108 3.67 -11.68 -12.21
CA VAL A 108 2.30 -12.14 -12.48
C VAL A 108 1.81 -11.73 -13.88
N GLU A 109 2.19 -10.55 -14.37
CA GLU A 109 1.94 -10.14 -15.76
C GLU A 109 2.61 -11.07 -16.77
N ASP A 110 3.88 -11.40 -16.52
CA ASP A 110 4.71 -12.22 -17.41
C ASP A 110 4.53 -13.74 -17.20
N GLU A 111 3.57 -14.15 -16.35
CA GLU A 111 3.33 -15.55 -15.97
C GLU A 111 4.58 -16.29 -15.45
N ALA A 112 5.49 -15.55 -14.79
CA ALA A 112 6.79 -16.00 -14.30
C ALA A 112 6.85 -16.12 -12.77
N ALA A 113 5.74 -16.57 -12.14
CA ALA A 113 5.62 -16.67 -10.68
C ALA A 113 6.67 -17.62 -10.06
N ASP A 114 7.13 -18.63 -10.80
CA ASP A 114 8.21 -19.53 -10.41
C ASP A 114 9.54 -18.81 -10.17
N ARG A 115 9.75 -17.65 -10.81
CA ARG A 115 10.98 -16.84 -10.69
C ARG A 115 10.94 -15.82 -9.56
N LEU A 116 9.78 -15.60 -8.94
CA LEU A 116 9.60 -14.64 -7.85
C LEU A 116 10.68 -14.72 -6.76
N PRO A 117 11.07 -15.91 -6.26
CA PRO A 117 12.06 -16.01 -5.19
C PRO A 117 13.42 -15.41 -5.55
N VAL A 118 13.85 -15.56 -6.81
CA VAL A 118 15.12 -15.01 -7.30
C VAL A 118 14.97 -13.51 -7.60
N LEU A 119 13.89 -13.11 -8.26
CA LEU A 119 13.65 -11.71 -8.63
C LEU A 119 13.55 -10.80 -7.40
N LEU A 120 12.82 -11.22 -6.36
CA LEU A 120 12.66 -10.43 -5.14
C LEU A 120 13.94 -10.31 -4.33
N ARG A 121 14.72 -11.39 -4.20
CA ARG A 121 16.02 -11.34 -3.53
C ARG A 121 17.00 -10.41 -4.27
N ASN A 122 17.01 -10.47 -5.60
CA ASN A 122 17.85 -9.57 -6.41
C ASN A 122 17.42 -8.10 -6.26
N ALA A 123 16.12 -7.83 -6.29
CA ALA A 123 15.59 -6.49 -6.07
C ALA A 123 15.92 -5.98 -4.65
N TRP A 124 15.77 -6.83 -3.63
CA TRP A 124 16.13 -6.49 -2.26
C TRP A 124 17.62 -6.14 -2.11
N ASN A 125 18.51 -6.93 -2.70
CA ASN A 125 19.95 -6.68 -2.66
C ASN A 125 20.34 -5.35 -3.33
N SER A 126 19.49 -4.78 -4.19
CA SER A 126 19.70 -3.44 -4.76
C SER A 126 19.40 -2.30 -3.77
N LEU A 127 18.63 -2.57 -2.71
CA LEU A 127 18.30 -1.59 -1.67
C LEU A 127 19.36 -1.52 -0.56
N GLY A 128 20.16 -2.56 -0.37
CA GLY A 128 21.15 -2.62 0.70
C GLY A 128 21.76 -4.00 0.92
N THR A 129 22.39 -4.18 2.08
CA THR A 129 23.12 -5.42 2.44
C THR A 129 22.41 -6.25 3.51
N ASP A 130 21.27 -5.77 4.02
CA ASP A 130 20.51 -6.52 5.01
C ASP A 130 20.02 -7.84 4.43
N PRO A 131 19.92 -8.92 5.24
CA PRO A 131 19.34 -10.17 4.78
C PRO A 131 17.89 -9.99 4.31
N PHE A 132 17.51 -10.70 3.24
CA PHE A 132 16.12 -10.72 2.77
C PHE A 132 15.21 -11.26 3.89
N PRO A 133 14.24 -10.45 4.38
CA PRO A 133 13.55 -10.77 5.64
C PRO A 133 12.39 -11.76 5.47
N TRP A 134 11.96 -12.05 4.25
CA TRP A 134 10.79 -12.89 3.97
C TRP A 134 11.17 -14.31 3.54
N THR A 135 10.36 -15.29 3.94
CA THR A 135 10.50 -16.69 3.52
C THR A 135 9.93 -16.93 2.12
N ASP A 136 10.29 -18.06 1.49
CA ASP A 136 9.69 -18.46 0.21
C ASP A 136 8.18 -18.70 0.31
N GLU A 137 7.66 -19.02 1.50
CA GLU A 137 6.23 -19.11 1.75
C GLU A 137 5.54 -17.74 1.60
N HIS A 138 6.11 -16.67 2.17
CA HIS A 138 5.60 -15.30 1.99
C HIS A 138 5.61 -14.94 0.50
N ILE A 139 6.71 -15.23 -0.20
CA ILE A 139 6.85 -14.96 -1.64
C ILE A 139 5.76 -15.69 -2.44
N GLY A 140 5.58 -16.98 -2.17
CA GLY A 140 4.56 -17.80 -2.84
C GLY A 140 3.14 -17.31 -2.55
N ARG A 141 2.86 -16.85 -1.31
CA ARG A 141 1.57 -16.25 -0.97
C ARG A 141 1.32 -14.96 -1.74
N ALA A 142 2.30 -14.05 -1.79
CA ALA A 142 2.16 -12.78 -2.53
C ALA A 142 1.83 -13.02 -4.01
N GLY A 143 2.55 -13.95 -4.66
CA GLY A 143 2.28 -14.34 -6.05
C GLY A 143 0.88 -14.91 -6.23
N ARG A 144 0.49 -15.92 -5.43
CA ARG A 144 -0.85 -16.53 -5.51
C ARG A 144 -1.97 -15.54 -5.26
N THR A 145 -1.85 -14.72 -4.22
CA THR A 145 -2.86 -13.69 -3.90
C THR A 145 -3.02 -12.72 -5.06
N LEU A 146 -1.94 -12.23 -5.67
CA LEU A 146 -2.07 -11.34 -6.82
C LEU A 146 -2.68 -12.05 -8.03
N THR A 147 -2.31 -13.31 -8.31
CA THR A 147 -2.91 -14.11 -9.38
C THR A 147 -4.41 -14.30 -9.19
N GLU A 148 -4.85 -14.61 -7.97
CA GLU A 148 -6.27 -14.78 -7.61
C GLU A 148 -7.05 -13.46 -7.79
N LEU A 149 -6.53 -12.36 -7.25
CA LEU A 149 -7.15 -11.03 -7.40
C LEU A 149 -7.17 -10.57 -8.86
N ALA A 150 -6.14 -10.91 -9.65
CA ALA A 150 -6.09 -10.65 -11.07
C ALA A 150 -7.17 -11.42 -11.84
N ALA A 151 -7.41 -12.69 -11.48
CA ALA A 151 -8.46 -13.49 -12.10
C ALA A 151 -9.85 -12.93 -11.78
N GLU A 152 -10.10 -12.51 -10.53
CA GLU A 152 -11.36 -11.85 -10.14
C GLU A 152 -11.55 -10.53 -10.90
N TRP A 153 -10.49 -9.72 -10.99
CA TRP A 153 -10.50 -8.45 -11.74
C TRP A 153 -10.82 -8.63 -13.21
N GLU A 154 -10.24 -9.63 -13.87
CA GLU A 154 -10.50 -9.90 -15.28
C GLU A 154 -11.92 -10.43 -15.50
N ALA A 155 -12.42 -11.27 -14.59
CA ALA A 155 -13.77 -11.83 -14.70
C ALA A 155 -14.87 -10.79 -14.43
N GLN A 156 -14.66 -9.88 -13.48
CA GLN A 156 -15.74 -9.03 -12.94
C GLN A 156 -15.53 -7.53 -13.18
N GLY A 157 -14.30 -7.10 -13.50
CA GLY A 157 -13.93 -5.68 -13.55
C GLY A 157 -14.07 -4.95 -12.20
N THR A 158 -14.26 -5.70 -11.12
CA THR A 158 -14.38 -5.19 -9.74
C THR A 158 -13.74 -6.20 -8.80
N VAL A 159 -12.99 -5.70 -7.81
CA VAL A 159 -12.39 -6.52 -6.75
C VAL A 159 -12.61 -5.83 -5.41
N LYS A 160 -13.07 -6.59 -4.41
CA LYS A 160 -13.31 -6.08 -3.05
C LYS A 160 -12.42 -6.79 -2.06
N VAL A 161 -11.57 -6.03 -1.37
CA VAL A 161 -10.61 -6.59 -0.42
C VAL A 161 -10.63 -5.86 0.91
N THR A 162 -10.26 -6.59 1.96
CA THR A 162 -10.15 -6.06 3.33
C THR A 162 -8.69 -6.03 3.74
N TRP A 163 -8.21 -4.84 4.11
CA TRP A 163 -6.88 -4.65 4.65
C TRP A 163 -6.85 -5.00 6.14
N PRO A 164 -5.87 -5.81 6.60
CA PRO A 164 -5.81 -6.25 8.00
C PRO A 164 -5.64 -5.10 8.99
N ASP A 165 -6.37 -5.14 10.11
CA ASP A 165 -6.37 -4.05 11.09
C ASP A 165 -5.06 -3.90 11.88
N HIS A 166 -4.21 -4.94 11.87
CA HIS A 166 -2.88 -4.89 12.48
C HIS A 166 -1.80 -4.30 11.55
N LEU A 167 -2.03 -4.27 10.22
CA LEU A 167 -1.08 -3.74 9.24
C LEU A 167 -1.27 -2.23 9.02
N VAL A 168 -1.26 -1.47 10.10
CA VAL A 168 -1.44 0.00 10.06
C VAL A 168 -0.10 0.67 10.35
N ALA A 169 0.32 1.58 9.47
CA ALA A 169 1.59 2.29 9.64
C ALA A 169 1.64 2.99 11.01
N ARG A 170 2.78 2.87 11.69
CA ARG A 170 2.98 3.56 12.97
C ARG A 170 2.80 5.06 12.77
N ILE A 171 1.99 5.68 13.62
CA ILE A 171 1.73 7.11 13.60
C ILE A 171 2.81 7.82 14.40
N PRO A 172 3.65 8.68 13.77
CA PRO A 172 4.65 9.44 14.50
C PRO A 172 3.97 10.47 15.40
N ALA A 173 4.47 10.63 16.63
CA ALA A 173 4.03 11.68 17.52
C ALA A 173 4.23 13.05 16.85
N ALA A 174 3.29 13.98 17.09
CA ALA A 174 3.53 15.37 16.73
C ALA A 174 4.79 15.85 17.48
N ARG A 175 5.72 16.52 16.79
CA ARG A 175 6.84 17.19 17.47
C ARG A 175 6.23 18.15 18.48
N GLY A 176 6.41 17.83 19.76
CA GLY A 176 5.86 18.63 20.84
C GLY A 176 6.49 20.02 20.81
N ILE A 177 5.66 21.06 20.85
CA ILE A 177 6.02 22.30 21.52
C ILE A 177 6.60 21.87 22.86
N ARG A 178 7.88 22.18 23.13
CA ARG A 178 8.49 22.01 24.45
C ARG A 178 7.51 22.61 25.45
N ARG A 179 6.83 21.78 26.25
CA ARG A 179 6.10 22.28 27.43
C ARG A 179 7.17 22.86 28.33
N GLY A 180 7.29 24.20 28.30
CA GLY A 180 8.20 24.93 29.15
C GLY A 180 7.96 24.49 30.59
N ARG A 181 8.99 23.88 31.18
CA ARG A 181 9.04 23.59 32.61
C ARG A 181 9.00 24.94 33.31
N ARG A 182 7.82 25.41 33.72
CA ARG A 182 7.69 26.49 34.70
C ARG A 182 8.19 25.90 36.03
N GLY A 183 9.51 26.00 36.24
CA GLY A 183 10.09 25.86 37.57
C GLY A 183 9.63 27.05 38.40
N ARG A 184 8.88 26.77 39.45
CA ARG A 184 8.55 27.71 40.51
C ARG A 184 8.91 27.01 41.81
N THR A 185 10.07 27.35 42.36
CA THR A 185 10.44 27.32 43.78
C THR A 185 11.64 28.22 43.93
#